data_AF-A0A9N9LCD7-F1
#
_entry.id   AF-A0A9N9LCD7-F1
#
_cell.length_a   1.000
_cell.length_b   1.000
_cell.length_c   1.000
_cell.angle_alpha   90.00
_cell.angle_beta   90.00
_cell.angle_gamma   90.00
#
_symmetry.space_group_name_H-M   'P 1'
#
loop_
_entity.id
_entity.type
_entity.pdbx_description
1 polymer ?
#
loop_
_entity_poly.entity_id
_entity_poly.type
_entity_poly.pdbx_seq_one_letter_code
_entity_poly.pdbx_strand_id
1 'polypeptide(L)'
;MDLPQLSSLTNEEVEDRFWDGLAPIWCENFTDACFWTRGDTLHALVEAAKSVYVPSPASESALSISTPLHSAVSQSHVPILRHLLELGFDPNVMALSNPTRCVTPLMATIISSNRFEREAFDLLCSRANINLELRTPVYEIHILHFAVVKLDLEMLQHVTSRIPLHNASTTALGHTLLHVASMPACRLRIQRNASIIRKIIHETRDTRSFNDHSCFWYVSDQSLPPDTELTEQLLVLRYLWENGVRDIDARDVHGNTALHYLAGCRTLNWPLLDWWLEDTLVQRVWNQSENVYGATPSMLEVAGSEIENGTGGCSFPDDEDCKWQSERAERKEAVWNSILQKVERVESSGPHPLANFYYTST
;
A
#
# COMPACT_ATOMS: atom_id res chain seq x y z
N MET A 1 19.75 -12.71 0.30
CA MET A 1 20.03 -11.33 -0.12
C MET A 1 19.46 -10.46 0.99
N ASP A 2 20.27 -9.64 1.66
CA ASP A 2 19.80 -8.85 2.80
C ASP A 2 19.01 -7.64 2.26
N LEU A 3 17.68 -7.69 2.36
CA LEU A 3 16.81 -6.58 1.95
C LEU A 3 16.93 -5.43 2.97
N PRO A 4 17.05 -4.17 2.52
CA PRO A 4 17.14 -3.04 3.44
C PRO A 4 15.81 -2.84 4.18
N GLN A 5 15.85 -2.88 5.51
CA GLN A 5 14.71 -2.52 6.36
C GLN A 5 14.56 -0.99 6.37
N LEU A 6 13.58 -0.46 5.65
CA LEU A 6 13.33 0.98 5.59
C LEU A 6 12.37 1.50 6.68
N SER A 7 11.71 0.62 7.45
CA SER A 7 10.55 1.01 8.28
C SER A 7 10.22 0.05 9.44
N SER A 8 9.03 0.22 10.03
CA SER A 8 8.36 -0.66 11.00
C SER A 8 8.02 -2.06 10.45
N LEU A 9 8.16 -2.30 9.14
CA LEU A 9 7.92 -3.60 8.54
C LEU A 9 9.04 -4.56 8.89
N THR A 10 8.69 -5.82 9.10
CA THR A 10 9.65 -6.89 9.38
C THR A 10 10.30 -7.31 8.06
N ASN A 11 11.54 -7.84 8.12
CA ASN A 11 12.19 -8.38 6.91
C ASN A 11 11.34 -9.49 6.26
N GLU A 12 10.61 -10.24 7.08
CA GLU A 12 9.67 -11.28 6.61
C GLU A 12 8.51 -10.68 5.81
N GLU A 13 7.94 -9.56 6.24
CA GLU A 13 6.86 -8.88 5.52
C GLU A 13 7.36 -8.34 4.16
N VAL A 14 8.59 -7.81 4.11
CA VAL A 14 9.23 -7.37 2.86
C VAL A 14 9.55 -8.57 1.96
N GLU A 15 10.03 -9.68 2.52
CA GLU A 15 10.28 -10.93 1.79
C GLU A 15 8.97 -11.57 1.27
N ASP A 16 7.88 -11.55 2.05
CA ASP A 16 6.60 -12.14 1.65
C ASP A 16 6.05 -11.44 0.38
N ARG A 17 6.19 -10.12 0.30
CA ARG A 17 5.83 -9.32 -0.90
C ARG A 17 6.65 -9.67 -2.13
N PHE A 18 7.90 -10.04 -1.93
CA PHE A 18 8.82 -10.42 -3.01
C PHE A 18 8.36 -11.71 -3.71
N TRP A 19 7.78 -12.66 -2.97
CA TRP A 19 7.58 -14.03 -3.46
C TRP A 19 6.12 -14.50 -3.55
N ASP A 20 5.21 -14.02 -2.70
CA ASP A 20 3.82 -14.52 -2.68
C ASP A 20 2.89 -13.85 -3.73
N GLY A 21 3.46 -12.99 -4.58
CA GLY A 21 2.73 -12.29 -5.63
C GLY A 21 2.27 -10.89 -5.21
N LEU A 22 1.51 -10.23 -6.11
CA LEU A 22 1.04 -8.86 -5.90
C LEU A 22 0.28 -8.73 -4.58
N ALA A 23 0.82 -7.91 -3.68
CA ALA A 23 0.20 -7.56 -2.42
C ALA A 23 0.12 -6.03 -2.33
N PRO A 24 -0.79 -5.38 -3.09
CA PRO A 24 -0.89 -3.93 -3.09
C PRO A 24 -0.99 -3.42 -1.64
N ILE A 25 -0.22 -2.40 -1.27
CA ILE A 25 -0.26 -1.78 0.07
C ILE A 25 -1.66 -1.33 0.52
N TRP A 26 -2.63 -1.31 -0.39
CA TRP A 26 -4.02 -0.93 -0.17
C TRP A 26 -4.94 -2.10 0.22
N CYS A 27 -4.55 -3.36 -0.03
CA CYS A 27 -5.45 -4.52 0.03
C CYS A 27 -5.65 -5.09 1.45
N GLU A 28 -6.89 -5.55 1.72
CA GLU A 28 -7.30 -6.10 3.03
C GLU A 28 -6.85 -7.54 3.26
N ASN A 29 -6.85 -8.35 2.20
CA ASN A 29 -6.57 -9.77 2.32
C ASN A 29 -5.12 -10.04 1.95
N PHE A 30 -4.24 -10.04 2.95
CA PHE A 30 -3.04 -10.86 2.90
C PHE A 30 -3.47 -12.34 2.86
N THR A 31 -3.98 -12.78 1.71
CA THR A 31 -4.47 -14.14 1.46
C THR A 31 -5.57 -14.62 2.40
N ASP A 32 -6.39 -15.54 1.92
CA ASP A 32 -7.29 -16.28 2.77
C ASP A 32 -6.47 -17.00 3.86
N ALA A 33 -6.84 -16.87 5.14
CA ALA A 33 -6.13 -17.51 6.26
C ALA A 33 -5.98 -19.04 6.10
N CYS A 34 -6.78 -19.65 5.21
CA CYS A 34 -6.71 -21.06 4.85
C CYS A 34 -5.59 -21.43 3.87
N PHE A 35 -4.89 -20.48 3.24
CA PHE A 35 -3.66 -20.76 2.47
C PHE A 35 -2.41 -20.90 3.36
N TRP A 36 -2.46 -20.35 4.57
CA TRP A 36 -1.35 -20.30 5.51
C TRP A 36 -1.74 -21.02 6.79
N THR A 37 -1.54 -22.34 6.80
CA THR A 37 -1.89 -23.21 7.93
C THR A 37 -1.08 -22.91 9.21
N ARG A 38 -0.21 -21.88 9.23
CA ARG A 38 0.74 -21.61 10.32
C ARG A 38 0.90 -20.14 10.74
N GLY A 39 -0.08 -19.26 10.49
CA GLY A 39 -0.10 -17.91 11.10
C GLY A 39 0.88 -16.90 10.48
N ASP A 40 1.19 -17.07 9.21
CA ASP A 40 2.26 -16.37 8.49
C ASP A 40 2.11 -14.83 8.36
N THR A 41 0.92 -14.27 8.58
CA THR A 41 0.63 -12.83 8.52
C THR A 41 0.51 -12.17 9.90
N LEU A 42 0.54 -12.97 10.99
CA LEU A 42 0.37 -12.44 12.33
C LEU A 42 1.55 -11.60 12.80
N HIS A 43 2.76 -11.78 12.28
CA HIS A 43 3.94 -11.08 12.82
C HIS A 43 3.90 -9.57 12.54
N ALA A 44 3.61 -9.16 11.31
CA ALA A 44 3.40 -7.75 10.96
C ALA A 44 2.18 -7.16 11.68
N LEU A 45 1.09 -7.94 11.83
CA LEU A 45 -0.08 -7.55 12.62
C LEU A 45 0.23 -7.39 14.12
N VAL A 46 1.09 -8.24 14.69
CA VAL A 46 1.49 -8.22 16.11
C VAL A 46 2.47 -7.08 16.38
N GLU A 47 3.43 -6.82 15.50
CA GLU A 47 4.29 -5.63 15.59
C GLU A 47 3.50 -4.34 15.36
N ALA A 48 2.58 -4.34 14.39
CA ALA A 48 1.62 -3.25 14.22
C ALA A 48 0.79 -3.06 15.50
N ALA A 49 0.24 -4.12 16.09
CA ALA A 49 -0.50 -4.05 17.34
C ALA A 49 0.33 -3.53 18.52
N LYS A 50 1.66 -3.75 18.53
CA LYS A 50 2.57 -3.14 19.52
C LYS A 50 2.78 -1.64 19.29
N SER A 51 2.75 -1.19 18.03
CA SER A 51 2.89 0.22 17.64
C SER A 51 1.58 1.01 17.68
N VAL A 52 0.45 0.32 17.56
CA VAL A 52 -0.89 0.89 17.56
C VAL A 52 -1.26 1.28 18.98
N TYR A 53 -1.36 2.59 19.22
CA TYR A 53 -1.90 3.11 20.46
C TYR A 53 -3.38 2.75 20.58
N VAL A 54 -3.68 1.72 21.37
CA VAL A 54 -5.04 1.47 21.85
C VAL A 54 -5.21 2.34 23.10
N PRO A 55 -6.16 3.29 23.12
CA PRO A 55 -6.44 4.08 24.31
C PRO A 55 -6.69 3.16 25.51
N SER A 56 -6.25 3.53 26.72
CA SER A 56 -6.58 2.79 27.94
C SER A 56 -7.54 3.62 28.81
N PRO A 57 -8.78 3.15 29.07
CA PRO A 57 -9.35 1.89 28.59
C PRO A 57 -9.65 1.92 27.08
N ALA A 58 -9.56 0.76 26.43
CA ALA A 58 -9.90 0.63 25.02
C ALA A 58 -11.37 1.01 24.86
N SER A 59 -11.65 2.05 24.07
CA SER A 59 -13.04 2.36 23.76
C SER A 59 -13.63 1.21 22.93
N GLU A 60 -14.92 0.91 23.11
CA GLU A 60 -15.62 -0.10 22.28
C GLU A 60 -15.47 0.21 20.77
N SER A 61 -15.25 1.47 20.41
CA SER A 61 -14.99 1.94 19.05
C SER A 61 -13.58 1.62 18.52
N ALA A 62 -12.56 1.48 19.38
CA ALA A 62 -11.20 1.18 18.96
C ALA A 62 -11.06 -0.25 18.40
N LEU A 63 -11.93 -1.18 18.83
CA LEU A 63 -11.99 -2.55 18.36
C LEU A 63 -13.01 -2.75 17.21
N SER A 64 -13.65 -1.68 16.74
CA SER A 64 -14.63 -1.75 15.66
C SER A 64 -13.95 -1.74 14.29
N ILE A 65 -14.46 -2.55 13.37
CA ILE A 65 -14.06 -2.60 11.94
C ILE A 65 -14.46 -1.35 11.15
N SER A 66 -15.37 -0.55 11.69
CA SER A 66 -15.76 0.75 11.15
C SER A 66 -16.40 1.60 12.25
N THR A 67 -16.36 2.92 12.09
CA THR A 67 -17.01 3.85 13.05
C THR A 67 -18.22 4.53 12.41
N PRO A 68 -19.17 5.08 13.20
CA PRO A 68 -20.30 5.81 12.64
C PRO A 68 -19.90 6.94 11.67
N LEU A 69 -18.75 7.57 11.89
CA LEU A 69 -18.19 8.57 10.97
C LEU A 69 -17.82 7.96 9.61
N HIS A 70 -17.14 6.80 9.60
CA HIS A 70 -16.82 6.09 8.36
C HIS A 70 -18.09 5.70 7.59
N SER A 71 -19.09 5.18 8.30
CA SER A 71 -20.37 4.81 7.68
C SER A 71 -21.06 6.02 7.05
N ALA A 72 -21.07 7.16 7.74
CA ALA A 72 -21.64 8.40 7.22
C ALA A 72 -20.90 8.90 5.96
N VAL A 73 -19.56 8.82 5.94
CA VAL A 73 -18.74 9.15 4.77
C VAL A 73 -19.01 8.19 3.60
N SER A 74 -19.00 6.87 3.84
CA SER A 74 -19.23 5.87 2.80
C SER A 74 -20.61 5.96 2.14
N GLN A 75 -21.60 6.53 2.85
CA GLN A 75 -22.95 6.76 2.37
C GLN A 75 -23.18 8.19 1.86
N SER A 76 -22.12 9.01 1.78
CA SER A 76 -22.18 10.43 1.38
C SER A 76 -23.19 11.26 2.20
N HIS A 77 -23.43 10.86 3.46
CA HIS A 77 -24.52 11.41 4.27
C HIS A 77 -24.03 12.56 5.17
N VAL A 78 -23.64 13.67 4.54
CA VAL A 78 -23.07 14.87 5.21
C VAL A 78 -23.89 15.37 6.42
N PRO A 79 -25.24 15.37 6.41
CA PRO A 79 -26.02 15.76 7.61
C PRO A 79 -25.79 14.87 8.84
N ILE A 80 -25.64 13.56 8.64
CA ILE A 80 -25.35 12.61 9.73
C ILE A 80 -23.91 12.79 10.18
N LEU A 81 -22.97 12.94 9.24
CA LEU A 81 -21.57 13.22 9.56
C LEU A 81 -21.45 14.48 10.43
N ARG A 82 -22.15 15.56 10.07
CA ARG A 82 -22.21 16.79 10.85
C ARG A 82 -22.75 16.56 12.26
N HIS A 83 -23.88 15.84 12.37
CA HIS A 83 -24.51 15.54 13.64
C HIS A 83 -23.60 14.70 14.56
N LEU A 84 -22.93 13.67 14.03
CA LEU A 84 -21.98 12.86 14.79
C LEU A 84 -20.80 13.69 15.30
N LEU A 85 -20.26 14.59 14.49
CA LEU A 85 -19.18 15.49 14.92
C LEU A 85 -19.65 16.49 15.99
N GLU A 86 -20.91 16.95 15.93
CA GLU A 86 -21.51 17.81 16.97
C GLU A 86 -21.72 17.06 18.30
N LEU A 87 -21.94 15.74 18.25
CA LEU A 87 -21.99 14.88 19.43
C LEU A 87 -20.60 14.61 20.05
N GLY A 88 -19.52 15.12 19.46
CA GLY A 88 -18.16 15.00 19.99
C GLY A 88 -17.40 13.76 19.53
N PHE A 89 -17.85 13.08 18.46
CA PHE A 89 -17.06 12.02 17.85
C PHE A 89 -15.74 12.56 17.30
N ASP A 90 -14.64 11.86 17.57
CA ASP A 90 -13.31 12.24 17.10
C ASP A 90 -13.20 12.07 15.58
N PRO A 91 -12.96 13.15 14.80
CA PRO A 91 -12.78 13.08 13.34
C PRO A 91 -11.52 12.32 12.92
N ASN A 92 -10.58 12.06 13.84
CA ASN A 92 -9.33 11.34 13.60
C ASN A 92 -9.42 9.85 13.96
N VAL A 93 -10.61 9.37 14.33
CA VAL A 93 -10.78 7.99 14.77
C VAL A 93 -10.34 7.01 13.70
N MET A 94 -9.70 5.93 14.12
CA MET A 94 -9.17 4.88 13.25
C MET A 94 -9.74 3.54 13.70
N ALA A 95 -10.26 2.75 12.76
CA ALA A 95 -10.81 1.41 13.02
C ALA A 95 -9.65 0.39 13.10
N LEU A 96 -9.10 0.17 14.30
CA LEU A 96 -7.84 -0.56 14.49
C LEU A 96 -7.97 -2.08 14.37
N SER A 97 -9.18 -2.61 14.28
CA SER A 97 -9.41 -4.06 14.14
C SER A 97 -8.89 -4.62 12.81
N ASN A 98 -8.58 -3.77 11.83
CA ASN A 98 -7.85 -4.14 10.62
C ASN A 98 -6.73 -3.11 10.36
N PRO A 99 -5.55 -3.25 11.00
CA PRO A 99 -4.52 -2.22 11.00
C PRO A 99 -3.89 -1.97 9.62
N THR A 100 -3.94 -2.95 8.70
CA THR A 100 -3.39 -2.81 7.33
C THR A 100 -4.24 -1.89 6.45
N ARG A 101 -5.56 -1.80 6.70
CA ARG A 101 -6.48 -0.88 6.01
C ARG A 101 -7.08 0.18 6.94
N CYS A 102 -6.38 0.44 8.04
CA CYS A 102 -6.88 1.36 9.05
C CYS A 102 -6.74 2.81 8.56
N VAL A 103 -7.88 3.42 8.25
CA VAL A 103 -7.97 4.78 7.72
C VAL A 103 -8.74 5.69 8.66
N THR A 104 -8.55 7.00 8.52
CA THR A 104 -9.38 8.01 9.18
C THR A 104 -10.63 8.30 8.36
N PRO A 105 -11.67 8.91 8.96
CA PRO A 105 -12.82 9.44 8.22
C PRO A 105 -12.44 10.38 7.07
N LEU A 106 -11.34 11.13 7.22
CA LEU A 106 -10.84 12.02 6.17
C LEU A 106 -10.25 11.25 4.99
N MET A 107 -9.46 10.20 5.24
CA MET A 107 -8.95 9.32 4.17
C MET A 107 -10.11 8.59 3.46
N ALA A 108 -11.14 8.20 4.22
CA ALA A 108 -12.33 7.52 3.70
C ALA A 108 -13.10 8.35 2.65
N THR A 109 -13.01 9.69 2.68
CA THR A 109 -13.65 10.56 1.66
C THR A 109 -13.09 10.37 0.26
N ILE A 110 -11.91 9.75 0.15
CA ILE A 110 -11.22 9.47 -1.13
C ILE A 110 -11.41 8.00 -1.55
N ILE A 111 -11.36 7.06 -0.59
CA ILE A 111 -11.26 5.63 -0.92
C ILE A 111 -12.58 4.86 -0.81
N SER A 112 -13.55 5.32 -0.04
CA SER A 112 -14.77 4.54 0.26
C SER A 112 -15.77 4.50 -0.90
N SER A 113 -15.79 5.53 -1.74
CA SER A 113 -16.63 5.57 -2.93
C SER A 113 -15.78 5.77 -4.19
N ASN A 114 -16.38 5.59 -5.37
CA ASN A 114 -15.69 5.85 -6.63
C ASN A 114 -15.60 7.36 -6.95
N ARG A 115 -16.21 8.20 -6.12
CA ARG A 115 -16.24 9.66 -6.30
C ARG A 115 -15.59 10.33 -5.11
N PHE A 116 -15.01 11.50 -5.33
CA PHE A 116 -14.48 12.28 -4.24
C PHE A 116 -15.60 12.92 -3.43
N GLU A 117 -15.72 12.58 -2.14
CA GLU A 117 -16.73 13.13 -1.23
C GLU A 117 -16.33 14.52 -0.73
N ARG A 118 -16.31 15.50 -1.66
CA ARG A 118 -15.80 16.86 -1.45
C ARG A 118 -16.42 17.58 -0.25
N GLU A 119 -17.74 17.49 -0.09
CA GLU A 119 -18.45 18.15 1.02
C GLU A 119 -18.09 17.55 2.38
N ALA A 120 -17.93 16.22 2.46
CA ALA A 120 -17.51 15.54 3.67
C ALA A 120 -16.05 15.88 4.01
N PHE A 121 -15.18 15.93 2.99
CA PHE A 121 -13.79 16.34 3.12
C PHE A 121 -13.67 17.77 3.67
N ASP A 122 -14.39 18.73 3.07
CA ASP A 122 -14.40 20.13 3.51
C ASP A 122 -14.95 20.28 4.94
N LEU A 123 -16.01 19.51 5.27
CA LEU A 123 -16.57 19.49 6.63
C LEU A 123 -15.56 18.99 7.66
N LEU A 124 -14.82 17.92 7.37
CA LEU A 124 -13.81 17.36 8.26
C LEU A 124 -12.62 18.33 8.41
N CYS A 125 -12.13 18.90 7.30
CA CYS A 125 -11.05 19.89 7.31
C CYS A 125 -11.41 21.17 8.08
N SER A 126 -12.70 21.50 8.22
CA SER A 126 -13.15 22.66 9.00
C SER A 126 -13.10 22.46 10.52
N ARG A 127 -12.87 21.23 11.00
CA ARG A 127 -12.86 20.93 12.44
C ARG A 127 -11.52 21.32 13.06
N ALA A 128 -11.56 22.03 14.20
CA ALA A 128 -10.36 22.54 14.86
C ALA A 128 -9.41 21.44 15.37
N ASN A 129 -9.92 20.24 15.63
CA ASN A 129 -9.15 19.10 16.11
C ASN A 129 -8.75 18.11 15.00
N ILE A 130 -8.99 18.42 13.73
CA ILE A 130 -8.56 17.55 12.63
C ILE A 130 -7.02 17.49 12.58
N ASN A 131 -6.48 16.28 12.48
CA ASN A 131 -5.06 16.08 12.25
C ASN A 131 -4.83 15.59 10.82
N LEU A 132 -4.30 16.49 9.98
CA LEU A 132 -4.06 16.26 8.57
C LEU A 132 -2.79 15.43 8.31
N GLU A 133 -1.93 15.24 9.33
CA GLU A 133 -0.66 14.52 9.25
C GLU A 133 -0.77 13.03 9.54
N LEU A 134 -1.98 12.53 9.83
CA LEU A 134 -2.18 11.13 10.19
C LEU A 134 -1.84 10.21 9.01
N ARG A 135 -1.28 9.06 9.36
CA ARG A 135 -0.88 7.99 8.45
C ARG A 135 -1.47 6.67 8.92
N THR A 136 -1.69 5.75 7.99
CA THR A 136 -2.13 4.40 8.37
C THR A 136 -1.04 3.73 9.23
N PRO A 137 -1.40 2.94 10.26
CA PRO A 137 -0.43 2.48 11.26
C PRO A 137 0.65 1.53 10.74
N VAL A 138 0.31 0.67 9.76
CA VAL A 138 1.24 -0.37 9.25
C VAL A 138 2.13 0.17 8.13
N TYR A 139 1.50 0.77 7.12
CA TYR A 139 2.18 1.17 5.88
C TYR A 139 2.51 2.65 5.82
N GLU A 140 2.22 3.41 6.89
CA GLU A 140 2.46 4.84 6.96
C GLU A 140 1.86 5.61 5.77
N ILE A 141 0.68 5.17 5.30
CA ILE A 141 0.04 5.77 4.13
C ILE A 141 -0.64 7.07 4.55
N HIS A 142 -0.11 8.17 4.04
CA HIS A 142 -0.73 9.49 4.13
C HIS A 142 -1.90 9.69 3.13
N ILE A 143 -2.84 10.60 3.42
CA ILE A 143 -3.99 10.91 2.55
C ILE A 143 -3.61 11.36 1.14
N LEU A 144 -2.48 12.05 1.01
CA LEU A 144 -1.96 12.47 -0.30
C LEU A 144 -1.57 11.29 -1.19
N HIS A 145 -1.11 10.17 -0.61
CA HIS A 145 -0.89 8.94 -1.39
C HIS A 145 -2.23 8.44 -1.96
N PHE A 146 -3.29 8.36 -1.14
CA PHE A 146 -4.62 7.97 -1.60
C PHE A 146 -5.17 8.89 -2.69
N ALA A 147 -4.95 10.21 -2.57
CA ALA A 147 -5.36 11.17 -3.60
C ALA A 147 -4.66 10.90 -4.94
N VAL A 148 -3.35 10.65 -4.90
CA VAL A 148 -2.54 10.36 -6.10
C VAL A 148 -2.92 9.02 -6.74
N VAL A 149 -3.25 7.99 -5.95
CA VAL A 149 -3.68 6.68 -6.47
C VAL A 149 -4.83 6.78 -7.48
N LYS A 150 -5.76 7.72 -7.26
CA LYS A 150 -6.97 7.90 -8.08
C LYS A 150 -6.71 8.56 -9.43
N LEU A 151 -5.54 9.16 -9.64
CA LEU A 151 -5.18 9.95 -10.82
C LEU A 151 -6.18 11.05 -11.21
N ASP A 152 -6.96 11.55 -10.26
CA ASP A 152 -7.91 12.64 -10.49
C ASP A 152 -7.23 13.96 -10.10
N LEU A 153 -6.87 14.75 -11.12
CA LEU A 153 -6.19 16.03 -10.92
C LEU A 153 -7.05 17.05 -10.17
N GLU A 154 -8.37 17.10 -10.42
CA GLU A 154 -9.26 18.06 -9.77
C GLU A 154 -9.37 17.76 -8.28
N MET A 155 -9.58 16.48 -7.92
CA MET A 155 -9.54 16.04 -6.54
C MET A 155 -8.18 16.32 -5.90
N LEU A 156 -7.07 15.98 -6.57
CA LEU A 156 -5.73 16.19 -6.02
C LEU A 156 -5.49 17.67 -5.72
N GLN A 157 -5.83 18.57 -6.65
CA GLN A 157 -5.73 20.02 -6.45
C GLN A 157 -6.59 20.51 -5.28
N HIS A 158 -7.79 19.94 -5.12
CA HIS A 158 -8.65 20.29 -3.98
C HIS A 158 -8.03 19.83 -2.66
N VAL A 159 -7.51 18.61 -2.59
CA VAL A 159 -6.84 18.08 -1.39
C VAL A 159 -5.58 18.90 -1.07
N THR A 160 -4.75 19.22 -2.06
CA THR A 160 -3.51 19.97 -1.86
C THR A 160 -3.73 21.44 -1.51
N SER A 161 -4.90 22.00 -1.82
CA SER A 161 -5.30 23.33 -1.33
C SER A 161 -5.41 23.41 0.20
N ARG A 162 -5.58 22.25 0.86
CA ARG A 162 -5.66 22.12 2.32
C ARG A 162 -4.43 21.45 2.93
N ILE A 163 -3.80 20.54 2.20
CA ILE A 163 -2.74 19.67 2.70
C ILE A 163 -1.50 19.80 1.80
N PRO A 164 -0.43 20.48 2.25
CA PRO A 164 0.79 20.64 1.46
C PRO A 164 1.40 19.30 1.04
N LEU A 165 1.89 19.22 -0.21
CA LEU A 165 2.45 17.98 -0.78
C LEU A 165 3.59 17.37 0.04
N HIS A 166 4.40 18.21 0.69
CA HIS A 166 5.54 17.76 1.50
C HIS A 166 5.13 16.97 2.76
N ASN A 167 3.87 17.02 3.17
CA ASN A 167 3.36 16.30 4.34
C ASN A 167 3.24 14.79 4.07
N ALA A 168 3.20 14.39 2.78
CA ALA A 168 3.08 12.99 2.39
C ALA A 168 4.17 12.11 3.00
N SER A 169 5.44 12.58 2.96
CA SER A 169 6.62 11.74 3.22
C SER A 169 6.61 10.48 2.35
N THR A 170 7.33 9.44 2.76
CA THR A 170 7.26 8.09 2.17
C THR A 170 6.36 7.17 2.97
N THR A 171 5.82 6.14 2.30
CA THR A 171 5.21 4.98 2.98
C THR A 171 6.27 4.13 3.70
N ALA A 172 5.83 3.15 4.48
CA ALA A 172 6.72 2.17 5.12
C ALA A 172 7.51 1.31 4.10
N LEU A 173 7.06 1.24 2.85
CA LEU A 173 7.81 0.60 1.77
C LEU A 173 8.76 1.56 1.03
N GLY A 174 8.83 2.82 1.44
CA GLY A 174 9.65 3.83 0.77
C GLY A 174 8.98 4.46 -0.46
N HIS A 175 7.69 4.23 -0.69
CA HIS A 175 7.00 4.84 -1.83
C HIS A 175 6.74 6.32 -1.58
N THR A 176 7.15 7.14 -2.53
CA THR A 176 6.85 8.57 -2.61
C THR A 176 5.59 8.80 -3.44
N LEU A 177 5.12 10.06 -3.54
CA LEU A 177 4.01 10.41 -4.43
C LEU A 177 4.32 10.07 -5.90
N LEU A 178 5.57 10.22 -6.36
CA LEU A 178 5.96 9.84 -7.72
C LEU A 178 5.89 8.33 -7.95
N HIS A 179 6.27 7.53 -6.95
CA HIS A 179 6.11 6.07 -7.02
C HIS A 179 4.65 5.70 -7.21
N VAL A 180 3.77 6.22 -6.34
CA VAL A 180 2.35 5.91 -6.34
C VAL A 180 1.68 6.31 -7.66
N ALA A 181 1.99 7.49 -8.21
CA ALA A 181 1.46 7.93 -9.50
C ALA A 181 1.98 7.07 -10.68
N SER A 182 3.19 6.53 -10.56
CA SER A 182 3.85 5.71 -11.58
C SER A 182 3.40 4.25 -11.56
N MET A 183 2.74 3.80 -10.50
CA MET A 183 2.28 2.42 -10.35
C MET A 183 1.24 2.06 -11.44
N PRO A 184 1.27 0.80 -11.93
CA PRO A 184 0.23 0.28 -12.82
C PRO A 184 -1.16 0.36 -12.17
N ALA A 185 -2.20 0.65 -12.96
CA ALA A 185 -3.58 0.80 -12.45
C ALA A 185 -4.06 -0.45 -11.69
N CYS A 186 -3.72 -1.62 -12.22
CA CYS A 186 -4.00 -2.90 -11.61
C CYS A 186 -2.98 -3.94 -12.11
N ARG A 187 -3.04 -5.13 -11.53
CA ARG A 187 -2.18 -6.27 -11.88
C ARG A 187 -2.08 -6.59 -13.38
N LEU A 188 -3.19 -6.40 -14.12
CA LEU A 188 -3.28 -6.73 -15.54
C LEU A 188 -2.44 -5.78 -16.39
N ARG A 189 -2.11 -4.60 -15.85
CA ARG A 189 -1.26 -3.59 -16.47
C ARG A 189 0.22 -3.84 -16.25
N ILE A 190 0.62 -4.85 -15.47
CA ILE A 190 2.04 -5.22 -15.31
C ILE A 190 2.45 -6.17 -16.43
N GLN A 191 3.61 -5.94 -17.04
CA GLN A 191 4.16 -6.82 -18.08
C GLN A 191 4.81 -8.07 -17.47
N ARG A 192 4.00 -8.90 -16.78
CA ARG A 192 4.45 -10.10 -16.04
C ARG A 192 5.03 -11.21 -16.92
N ASN A 193 4.86 -11.11 -18.23
CA ASN A 193 5.47 -12.04 -19.18
C ASN A 193 6.99 -11.85 -19.26
N ALA A 194 7.50 -10.65 -18.98
CA ALA A 194 8.91 -10.41 -18.78
C ALA A 194 9.31 -10.82 -17.36
N SER A 195 10.20 -11.80 -17.24
CA SER A 195 10.60 -12.39 -15.95
C SER A 195 11.19 -11.36 -14.99
N ILE A 196 11.97 -10.40 -15.50
CA ILE A 196 12.56 -9.32 -14.73
C ILE A 196 11.47 -8.38 -14.16
N ILE A 197 10.49 -7.98 -14.96
CA ILE A 197 9.37 -7.11 -14.51
C ILE A 197 8.53 -7.85 -13.46
N ARG A 198 8.24 -9.13 -13.69
CA ARG A 198 7.48 -9.98 -12.77
C ARG A 198 8.11 -10.07 -11.37
N LYS A 199 9.45 -10.09 -11.31
CA LYS A 199 10.21 -10.22 -10.05
C LYS A 199 10.29 -8.92 -9.25
N ILE A 200 10.00 -7.76 -9.84
CA ILE A 200 10.32 -6.47 -9.20
C ILE A 200 9.09 -5.58 -8.98
N ILE A 201 8.01 -5.74 -9.75
CA ILE A 201 6.81 -4.92 -9.64
C ILE A 201 5.73 -5.68 -8.86
N HIS A 202 5.58 -5.30 -7.59
CA HIS A 202 4.65 -5.94 -6.63
C HIS A 202 3.47 -5.05 -6.24
N GLU A 203 3.51 -3.76 -6.60
CA GLU A 203 2.51 -2.76 -6.22
C GLU A 203 1.71 -2.26 -7.41
N THR A 204 0.45 -1.88 -7.15
CA THR A 204 -0.46 -1.29 -8.13
C THR A 204 -1.30 -0.21 -7.46
N ARG A 205 -2.00 0.59 -8.25
CA ARG A 205 -2.99 1.58 -7.78
C ARG A 205 -4.36 0.97 -7.44
N ASP A 206 -4.49 -0.36 -7.45
CA ASP A 206 -5.76 -1.03 -7.16
C ASP A 206 -6.08 -0.97 -5.66
N THR A 207 -7.04 -0.11 -5.28
CA THR A 207 -7.47 0.06 -3.88
C THR A 207 -8.57 -0.90 -3.45
N ARG A 208 -8.94 -1.87 -4.28
CA ARG A 208 -10.00 -2.84 -3.95
C ARG A 208 -9.53 -3.80 -2.85
N SER A 209 -10.48 -4.28 -2.06
CA SER A 209 -10.24 -5.13 -0.88
C SER A 209 -9.80 -6.56 -1.20
N PHE A 210 -9.94 -7.02 -2.44
CA PHE A 210 -9.69 -8.42 -2.80
C PHE A 210 -8.40 -8.55 -3.60
N ASN A 211 -7.47 -9.36 -3.08
CA ASN A 211 -6.39 -9.90 -3.87
C ASN A 211 -6.99 -10.85 -4.91
N ASP A 212 -6.76 -10.58 -6.18
CA ASP A 212 -7.17 -11.49 -7.24
C ASP A 212 -6.23 -12.71 -7.19
N HIS A 213 -6.63 -13.78 -6.52
CA HIS A 213 -5.82 -14.99 -6.35
C HIS A 213 -5.59 -15.77 -7.68
N SER A 214 -6.12 -15.30 -8.82
CA SER A 214 -6.33 -16.13 -10.02
C SER A 214 -5.40 -15.91 -11.25
N CYS A 215 -4.46 -14.95 -11.30
CA CYS A 215 -3.65 -14.70 -12.52
C CYS A 215 -2.33 -15.48 -12.50
N PHE A 216 -2.42 -16.79 -12.33
CA PHE A 216 -1.42 -17.68 -12.93
C PHE A 216 -1.60 -17.80 -14.45
N TRP A 217 -2.69 -17.28 -15.00
CA TRP A 217 -3.03 -17.43 -16.42
C TRP A 217 -2.63 -16.22 -17.24
N TYR A 218 -1.82 -16.49 -18.26
CA TYR A 218 -1.55 -15.62 -19.41
C TYR A 218 -2.82 -14.89 -19.85
N VAL A 219 -2.85 -13.56 -19.67
CA VAL A 219 -3.93 -12.72 -20.19
C VAL A 219 -3.54 -12.29 -21.60
N SER A 220 -4.26 -12.82 -22.58
CA SER A 220 -4.15 -12.39 -23.98
C SER A 220 -4.46 -10.89 -24.08
N ASP A 221 -3.59 -10.15 -24.76
CA ASP A 221 -3.70 -8.71 -24.94
C ASP A 221 -5.06 -8.25 -25.53
N GLN A 222 -5.70 -9.11 -26.32
CA GLN A 222 -7.03 -8.86 -26.90
C GLN A 222 -8.17 -8.79 -25.87
N SER A 223 -7.91 -9.17 -24.61
CA SER A 223 -8.89 -9.15 -23.52
C SER A 223 -8.66 -8.03 -22.50
N LEU A 224 -7.62 -7.21 -22.68
CA LEU A 224 -7.33 -6.11 -21.77
C LEU A 224 -8.25 -4.91 -22.07
N PRO A 225 -8.81 -4.27 -21.03
CA PRO A 225 -9.50 -3.01 -21.23
C PRO A 225 -8.53 -1.95 -21.80
N PRO A 226 -9.01 -0.98 -22.59
CA PRO A 226 -8.18 0.10 -23.09
C PRO A 226 -7.53 0.86 -21.92
N ASP A 227 -6.31 1.34 -22.10
CA ASP A 227 -5.64 2.17 -21.09
C ASP A 227 -6.21 3.58 -21.14
N THR A 228 -7.22 3.83 -20.30
CA THR A 228 -7.94 5.10 -20.27
C THR A 228 -7.32 6.14 -19.35
N GLU A 229 -6.26 5.80 -18.61
CA GLU A 229 -5.71 6.64 -17.53
C GLU A 229 -4.34 7.27 -17.86
N LEU A 230 -3.80 7.08 -19.08
CA LEU A 230 -2.47 7.59 -19.43
C LEU A 230 -2.43 9.13 -19.42
N THR A 231 -3.51 9.78 -19.85
CA THR A 231 -3.61 11.24 -19.86
C THR A 231 -3.64 11.77 -18.43
N GLU A 232 -4.44 11.16 -17.59
CA GLU A 232 -4.62 11.46 -16.18
C GLU A 232 -3.31 11.25 -15.40
N GLN A 233 -2.60 10.16 -15.68
CA GLN A 233 -1.28 9.88 -15.11
C GLN A 233 -0.27 10.96 -15.46
N LEU A 234 -0.20 11.35 -16.75
CA LEU A 234 0.64 12.45 -17.22
C LEU A 234 0.30 13.75 -16.48
N LEU A 235 -0.99 14.09 -16.41
CA LEU A 235 -1.45 15.33 -15.78
C LEU A 235 -1.12 15.39 -14.29
N VAL A 236 -1.32 14.29 -13.55
CA VAL A 236 -1.00 14.21 -12.12
C VAL A 236 0.51 14.27 -11.88
N LEU A 237 1.31 13.49 -12.63
CA LEU A 237 2.77 13.52 -12.48
C LEU A 237 3.35 14.88 -12.84
N ARG A 238 2.81 15.51 -13.89
CA ARG A 238 3.18 16.88 -14.25
C ARG A 238 2.83 17.87 -13.16
N TYR A 239 1.64 17.77 -12.57
CA TYR A 239 1.25 18.62 -11.44
C TYR A 239 2.16 18.43 -10.23
N LEU A 240 2.46 17.18 -9.84
CA LEU A 240 3.38 16.88 -8.72
C LEU A 240 4.77 17.48 -8.99
N TRP A 241 5.27 17.31 -10.22
CA TRP A 241 6.53 17.91 -10.64
C TRP A 241 6.43 19.44 -10.57
N GLU A 242 5.49 20.09 -11.23
CA GLU A 242 5.40 21.57 -11.21
C GLU A 242 5.23 22.15 -9.79
N ASN A 243 4.75 21.35 -8.82
CA ASN A 243 4.60 21.73 -7.41
C ASN A 243 5.71 21.20 -6.47
N GLY A 244 6.89 20.88 -7.01
CA GLY A 244 8.12 20.70 -6.21
C GLY A 244 8.43 19.28 -5.76
N VAL A 245 7.66 18.27 -6.16
CA VAL A 245 7.99 16.86 -5.91
C VAL A 245 9.08 16.44 -6.91
N ARG A 246 10.32 16.22 -6.44
CA ARG A 246 11.54 15.99 -7.25
C ARG A 246 12.33 14.74 -6.88
N ASP A 247 11.77 13.89 -6.04
CA ASP A 247 12.38 12.67 -5.50
C ASP A 247 12.35 11.49 -6.50
N ILE A 248 12.77 11.74 -7.74
CA ILE A 248 12.76 10.76 -8.83
C ILE A 248 13.79 9.63 -8.63
N ASP A 249 14.84 9.90 -7.87
CA ASP A 249 15.90 8.96 -7.50
C ASP A 249 15.63 8.25 -6.17
N ALA A 250 14.53 8.58 -5.48
CA ALA A 250 14.11 7.86 -4.29
C ALA A 250 13.82 6.40 -4.62
N ARG A 251 14.13 5.53 -3.67
CA ARG A 251 14.06 4.07 -3.83
C ARG A 251 13.16 3.48 -2.76
N ASP A 252 12.31 2.56 -3.18
CA ASP A 252 11.52 1.72 -2.29
C ASP A 252 12.37 0.60 -1.65
N VAL A 253 11.73 -0.26 -0.84
CA VAL A 253 12.39 -1.42 -0.18
C VAL A 253 13.04 -2.41 -1.15
N HIS A 254 12.63 -2.42 -2.43
CA HIS A 254 13.21 -3.25 -3.48
C HIS A 254 14.25 -2.49 -4.31
N GLY A 255 14.57 -1.26 -3.95
CA GLY A 255 15.48 -0.40 -4.72
C GLY A 255 14.85 0.18 -5.99
N ASN A 256 13.54 -0.03 -6.22
CA ASN A 256 12.86 0.51 -7.37
C ASN A 256 12.61 2.00 -7.17
N THR A 257 12.80 2.77 -8.23
CA THR A 257 12.38 4.16 -8.34
C THR A 257 11.02 4.27 -9.03
N ALA A 258 10.41 5.46 -9.04
CA ALA A 258 9.18 5.72 -9.78
C ALA A 258 9.26 5.30 -11.28
N LEU A 259 10.43 5.46 -11.91
CA LEU A 259 10.65 5.06 -13.30
C LEU A 259 10.62 3.53 -13.51
N HIS A 260 11.00 2.74 -12.51
CA HIS A 260 10.88 1.28 -12.60
C HIS A 260 9.41 0.86 -12.69
N TYR A 261 8.53 1.51 -11.93
CA TYR A 261 7.09 1.25 -11.97
C TYR A 261 6.48 1.62 -13.33
N LEU A 262 6.85 2.77 -13.91
CA LEU A 262 6.42 3.14 -15.27
C LEU A 262 6.91 2.14 -16.31
N ALA A 263 8.19 1.76 -16.25
CA ALA A 263 8.79 0.85 -17.22
C ALA A 263 8.30 -0.61 -17.09
N GLY A 264 7.77 -0.97 -15.91
CA GLY A 264 7.15 -2.27 -15.67
C GLY A 264 5.71 -2.41 -16.20
N CYS A 265 5.11 -1.32 -16.68
CA CYS A 265 3.76 -1.35 -17.26
C CYS A 265 3.75 -2.04 -18.64
N ARG A 266 2.64 -2.70 -18.98
CA ARG A 266 2.39 -3.24 -20.33
C ARG A 266 2.33 -2.15 -21.38
N THR A 267 1.79 -0.99 -21.03
CA THR A 267 1.71 0.15 -21.94
C THR A 267 2.46 1.31 -21.29
N LEU A 268 3.56 1.72 -21.91
CA LEU A 268 4.35 2.86 -21.47
C LEU A 268 3.64 4.16 -21.83
N ASN A 269 3.64 5.09 -20.88
CA ASN A 269 3.14 6.45 -21.10
C ASN A 269 4.20 7.28 -21.83
N TRP A 270 4.37 7.07 -23.14
CA TRP A 270 5.38 7.76 -23.94
C TRP A 270 5.29 9.30 -23.87
N PRO A 271 4.11 9.94 -23.95
CA PRO A 271 4.03 11.39 -23.79
C PRO A 271 4.62 11.92 -22.47
N LEU A 272 4.46 11.15 -21.39
CA LEU A 272 5.07 11.44 -20.09
C LEU A 272 6.58 11.21 -20.11
N LEU A 273 7.03 10.06 -20.63
CA LEU A 273 8.46 9.73 -20.69
C LEU A 273 9.23 10.68 -21.60
N ASP A 274 8.68 11.05 -22.76
CA ASP A 274 9.28 12.01 -23.69
C ASP A 274 9.54 13.34 -22.97
N TRP A 275 8.55 13.84 -22.23
CA TRP A 275 8.68 15.06 -21.43
C TRP A 275 9.67 14.90 -20.27
N TRP A 276 9.59 13.80 -19.52
CA TRP A 276 10.45 13.57 -18.36
C TRP A 276 11.92 13.33 -18.72
N LEU A 277 12.18 12.62 -19.81
CA LEU A 277 13.52 12.35 -20.31
C LEU A 277 14.20 13.57 -20.93
N GLU A 278 13.54 14.73 -21.04
CA GLU A 278 14.23 16.00 -21.30
C GLU A 278 15.14 16.41 -20.12
N ASP A 279 14.85 15.94 -18.91
CA ASP A 279 15.63 16.23 -17.70
C ASP A 279 16.80 15.25 -17.53
N THR A 280 18.01 15.81 -17.40
CA THR A 280 19.25 15.02 -17.25
C THR A 280 19.30 14.13 -16.01
N LEU A 281 18.63 14.51 -14.92
CA LEU A 281 18.55 13.68 -13.73
C LEU A 281 17.66 12.46 -13.99
N VAL A 282 16.52 12.68 -14.65
CA VAL A 282 15.61 11.59 -15.04
C VAL A 282 16.31 10.62 -15.99
N GLN A 283 17.02 11.12 -17.00
CA GLN A 283 17.83 10.27 -17.91
C GLN A 283 18.86 9.43 -17.14
N ARG A 284 19.51 10.01 -16.13
CA ARG A 284 20.47 9.28 -15.31
C ARG A 284 19.78 8.15 -14.54
N VAL A 285 18.66 8.45 -13.88
CA VAL A 285 17.91 7.43 -13.13
C VAL A 285 17.40 6.33 -14.07
N TRP A 286 16.89 6.70 -15.24
CA TRP A 286 16.40 5.77 -16.26
C TRP A 286 17.45 4.76 -16.72
N ASN A 287 18.70 5.21 -16.89
CA ASN A 287 19.77 4.40 -17.46
C ASN A 287 20.70 3.75 -16.42
N GLN A 288 20.78 4.28 -15.19
CA GLN A 288 21.83 3.92 -14.22
C GLN A 288 21.31 3.53 -12.84
N SER A 289 20.05 3.84 -12.50
CA SER A 289 19.54 3.49 -11.17
C SER A 289 19.14 2.02 -11.15
N GLU A 290 19.99 1.20 -10.55
CA GLU A 290 19.72 -0.23 -10.35
C GLU A 290 18.95 -0.49 -9.05
N ASN A 291 17.96 -1.37 -9.14
CA ASN A 291 17.26 -1.95 -7.99
C ASN A 291 18.06 -3.13 -7.37
N VAL A 292 17.49 -3.84 -6.39
CA VAL A 292 18.19 -4.95 -5.71
C VAL A 292 18.54 -6.14 -6.63
N TYR A 293 17.96 -6.19 -7.82
CA TYR A 293 18.21 -7.21 -8.83
C TYR A 293 19.17 -6.75 -9.95
N GLY A 294 19.74 -5.54 -9.82
CA GLY A 294 20.58 -4.96 -10.87
C GLY A 294 19.79 -4.50 -12.11
N ALA A 295 18.46 -4.39 -12.01
CA ALA A 295 17.63 -3.94 -13.12
C ALA A 295 17.53 -2.41 -13.10
N THR A 296 17.70 -1.78 -14.26
CA THR A 296 17.41 -0.34 -14.46
C THR A 296 16.06 -0.16 -15.17
N PRO A 297 15.40 1.01 -15.09
CA PRO A 297 14.16 1.28 -15.82
C PRO A 297 14.28 1.00 -17.32
N SER A 298 15.39 1.40 -17.95
CA SER A 298 15.64 1.13 -19.37
C SER A 298 15.70 -0.36 -19.69
N MET A 299 16.22 -1.21 -18.79
CA MET A 299 16.23 -2.66 -19.00
C MET A 299 14.82 -3.25 -18.96
N LEU A 300 13.92 -2.67 -18.15
CA LEU A 300 12.53 -3.12 -18.08
C LEU A 300 11.77 -2.76 -19.34
N GLU A 301 11.97 -1.55 -19.87
CA GLU A 301 11.37 -1.14 -21.13
C GLU A 301 11.76 -2.08 -22.27
N VAL A 302 13.06 -2.38 -22.43
CA VAL A 302 13.56 -3.34 -23.42
C VAL A 302 12.93 -4.72 -23.23
N ALA A 303 12.92 -5.23 -21.99
CA ALA A 303 12.32 -6.54 -21.69
C ALA A 303 10.82 -6.57 -21.98
N GLY A 304 10.10 -5.45 -21.75
CA GLY A 304 8.69 -5.31 -22.09
C GLY A 304 8.46 -5.34 -23.60
N SER A 305 9.25 -4.59 -24.37
CA SER A 305 9.17 -4.57 -25.84
C SER A 305 9.54 -5.90 -26.49
N GLU A 306 10.47 -6.67 -25.92
CA GLU A 306 10.79 -8.02 -26.41
C GLU A 306 9.59 -8.97 -26.32
N ILE A 307 8.78 -8.86 -25.26
CA ILE A 307 7.55 -9.64 -25.13
C ILE A 307 6.53 -9.21 -26.18
N GLU A 308 6.32 -7.90 -26.38
CA GLU A 308 5.39 -7.38 -27.39
C GLU A 308 5.77 -7.81 -28.81
N ASN A 309 7.07 -7.85 -29.10
CA ASN A 309 7.60 -8.29 -30.39
C ASN A 309 7.64 -9.82 -30.55
N GLY A 310 7.24 -10.58 -29.53
CA GLY A 310 7.27 -12.04 -29.54
C GLY A 310 8.67 -12.65 -29.55
N THR A 311 9.70 -11.86 -29.24
CA THR A 311 11.11 -12.30 -29.17
C THR A 311 11.51 -12.70 -27.75
N GLY A 312 10.74 -12.29 -26.74
CA GLY A 312 10.97 -12.64 -25.34
C GLY A 312 10.34 -13.98 -24.96
N GLY A 313 11.08 -14.80 -24.21
CA GLY A 313 10.58 -16.07 -23.68
C GLY A 313 9.66 -15.86 -22.47
N CYS A 314 8.48 -16.46 -22.48
CA CYS A 314 7.66 -16.60 -21.27
C CYS A 314 8.28 -17.69 -20.38
N SER A 315 9.15 -17.32 -19.45
CA SER A 315 9.64 -18.26 -18.44
C SER A 315 8.61 -18.42 -17.32
N PHE A 316 8.11 -19.62 -17.11
CA PHE A 316 7.37 -20.00 -15.90
C PHE A 316 8.24 -19.77 -14.64
N PRO A 317 7.66 -19.72 -13.42
CA PRO A 317 8.45 -19.73 -12.18
C PRO A 317 9.45 -20.90 -12.20
N ASP A 318 10.73 -20.64 -11.92
CA ASP A 318 11.79 -21.65 -11.93
C ASP A 318 11.77 -22.49 -10.63
N ASP A 319 12.36 -23.68 -10.64
CA ASP A 319 12.52 -24.57 -9.46
C ASP A 319 13.19 -23.91 -8.23
N GLU A 320 13.88 -22.78 -8.40
CA GLU A 320 14.44 -21.99 -7.29
C GLU A 320 13.36 -21.36 -6.40
N ASP A 321 12.21 -20.99 -6.96
CA ASP A 321 11.08 -20.44 -6.20
C ASP A 321 10.52 -21.49 -5.21
N CYS A 322 10.67 -22.78 -5.52
CA CYS A 322 10.25 -23.91 -4.66
C CYS A 322 11.21 -24.21 -3.51
N LYS A 323 12.53 -24.02 -3.69
CA LYS A 323 13.53 -24.27 -2.63
C LYS A 323 13.47 -23.24 -1.51
N TRP A 324 13.19 -21.99 -1.86
CA TRP A 324 13.08 -20.87 -0.92
C TRP A 324 11.95 -21.07 0.12
N GLN A 325 10.86 -21.78 -0.25
CA GLN A 325 9.75 -22.05 0.67
C GLN A 325 10.18 -22.82 1.94
N SER A 326 11.21 -23.68 1.87
CA SER A 326 11.63 -24.50 3.02
C SER A 326 12.45 -23.73 4.05
N GLU A 327 13.50 -23.00 3.62
CA GLU A 327 14.33 -22.18 4.52
C GLU A 327 13.53 -21.02 5.15
N ARG A 328 12.57 -20.46 4.40
CA ARG A 328 11.62 -19.46 4.91
C ARG A 328 10.74 -20.04 6.02
N ALA A 329 10.16 -21.23 5.80
CA ALA A 329 9.31 -21.89 6.79
C ALA A 329 10.06 -22.12 8.11
N GLU A 330 11.33 -22.53 8.04
CA GLU A 330 12.17 -22.72 9.22
C GLU A 330 12.45 -21.41 9.98
N ARG A 331 12.76 -20.31 9.28
CA ARG A 331 12.96 -18.99 9.91
C ARG A 331 11.69 -18.50 10.60
N LYS A 332 10.53 -18.59 9.94
CA LYS A 332 9.23 -18.21 10.51
C LYS A 332 8.88 -19.04 11.74
N GLU A 333 9.11 -20.36 11.68
CA GLU A 333 8.90 -21.26 12.82
C GLU A 333 9.81 -20.90 14.01
N ALA A 334 11.06 -20.50 13.77
CA ALA A 334 11.97 -20.05 14.82
C ALA A 334 11.50 -18.74 15.49
N VAL A 335 11.03 -17.76 14.72
CA VAL A 335 10.47 -16.50 15.25
C VAL A 335 9.20 -16.78 16.05
N TRP A 336 8.31 -17.63 15.55
CA TRP A 336 7.09 -18.01 16.26
C TRP A 336 7.39 -18.68 17.60
N ASN A 337 8.32 -19.65 17.61
CA ASN A 337 8.76 -20.31 18.84
C ASN A 337 9.36 -19.32 19.84
N SER A 338 10.09 -18.30 19.38
CA SER A 338 10.64 -17.22 20.23
C SER A 338 9.54 -16.35 20.85
N ILE A 339 8.49 -16.02 20.09
CA ILE A 339 7.34 -15.25 20.59
C ILE A 339 6.56 -16.06 21.63
N LEU A 340 6.23 -17.32 21.33
CA LEU A 340 5.49 -18.19 22.24
C LEU A 340 6.24 -18.43 23.56
N GLN A 341 7.55 -18.68 23.50
CA GLN A 341 8.38 -18.84 24.70
C GLN A 341 8.42 -17.57 25.58
N LYS A 342 8.29 -16.37 24.98
CA LYS A 342 8.20 -15.12 25.76
C LYS A 342 6.85 -15.00 26.48
N VAL A 343 5.75 -15.45 25.86
CA VAL A 343 4.42 -15.45 26.48
C VAL A 343 4.37 -16.39 27.69
N GLU A 344 4.89 -17.61 27.55
CA GLU A 344 4.96 -18.58 28.66
C GLU A 344 5.81 -18.09 29.84
N ARG A 345 6.87 -17.31 29.58
CA ARG A 345 7.71 -16.68 30.62
C ARG A 345 7.00 -15.54 31.36
N VAL A 346 6.12 -14.80 30.67
CA VAL A 346 5.31 -13.76 31.31
C VAL A 346 4.23 -14.38 32.20
N GLU A 347 3.57 -15.45 31.75
CA GLU A 347 2.56 -16.17 32.53
C GLU A 347 3.14 -16.91 33.74
N SER A 348 4.38 -17.40 33.65
CA SER A 348 5.09 -18.04 34.78
C SER A 348 5.68 -17.06 35.80
N SER A 349 5.61 -15.74 35.54
CA SER A 349 6.16 -14.69 36.42
C SER A 349 5.19 -14.09 37.46
N GLY A 350 4.04 -14.76 37.70
CA GLY A 350 3.20 -14.54 38.88
C GLY A 350 1.89 -13.76 38.64
N PRO A 351 0.86 -13.94 39.50
CA PRO A 351 -0.50 -13.50 39.20
C PRO A 351 -0.69 -12.00 39.41
N HIS A 352 -1.18 -11.30 38.38
CA HIS A 352 -1.84 -10.01 38.55
C HIS A 352 -3.27 -10.24 39.10
N PRO A 353 -3.74 -9.47 40.10
CA PRO A 353 -5.04 -9.68 40.71
C PRO A 353 -6.13 -9.06 39.84
N LEU A 354 -6.71 -9.85 38.92
CA LEU A 354 -8.04 -9.55 38.41
C LEU A 354 -9.05 -10.28 39.29
N ALA A 355 -9.78 -9.45 40.04
CA ALA A 355 -10.79 -9.85 40.99
C ALA A 355 -11.83 -10.77 40.34
N ASN A 356 -12.09 -11.88 41.04
CA ASN A 356 -13.22 -12.77 40.85
C ASN A 356 -14.54 -12.02 40.72
N PHE A 357 -15.14 -12.03 39.53
CA PHE A 357 -16.60 -11.99 39.40
C PHE A 357 -17.10 -13.42 39.15
N TYR A 358 -17.31 -14.17 40.22
CA TYR A 358 -18.13 -15.37 40.19
C TYR A 358 -19.58 -14.94 39.98
N TYR A 359 -20.14 -15.22 38.81
CA TYR A 359 -21.58 -15.42 38.66
C TYR A 359 -21.91 -16.79 39.28
N THR A 360 -22.44 -16.80 40.49
CA THR A 360 -23.18 -17.96 41.00
C THR A 360 -24.61 -17.89 40.48
N SER A 361 -24.96 -18.84 39.64
CA SER A 361 -26.32 -19.13 39.21
C SER A 361 -27.15 -19.65 40.38
N THR A 362 -28.22 -18.93 40.74
CA THR A 362 -29.57 -19.42 41.06
C THR A 362 -30.50 -18.22 41.19
#